data_AF-A0A7V1ZHX0-F1
#
_entry.id   AF-A0A7V1ZHX0-F1
#
_cell.length_a   1.000
_cell.length_b   1.000
_cell.length_c   1.000
_cell.angle_alpha   90.00
_cell.angle_beta   90.00
_cell.angle_gamma   90.00
#
_symmetry.space_group_name_H-M   'P 1'
#
loop_
_entity.id
_entity.type
_entity.pdbx_description
1 polymer ?
#
loop_
_entity_poly.entity_id
_entity_poly.type
_entity_poly.pdbx_seq_one_letter_code
_entity_poly.pdbx_strand_id
1 'polypeptide(L)'
;MEILSYPVGLLVGVIQITVAFSAGENGGSLLLNGERVCDLTPSQNSCQVALGAVPKLHRLDLASETPQGLVVNDTRWLNRGVLPAELRLVKTTNGKRCEMFLVYAHPNKEKAIRLLVTSDREVLFDGPPRHSLSLNCEGSVFVAAEVAFADGLRASSVLPLSQFSENAS
;
A
#
# COMPACT_ATOMS: atom_id res chain seq x y z
N MET A 1 10.88 -2.24 -0.09
CA MET A 1 10.00 -2.93 0.87
C MET A 1 8.87 -2.01 1.24
N GLU A 2 7.70 -2.56 1.54
CA GLU A 2 6.49 -1.74 1.67
C GLU A 2 5.45 -2.36 2.63
N ILE A 3 4.77 -1.54 3.43
CA ILE A 3 3.68 -2.01 4.31
C ILE A 3 2.38 -2.16 3.51
N LEU A 4 1.79 -3.35 3.56
CA LEU A 4 0.54 -3.69 2.89
C LEU A 4 -0.69 -3.72 3.81
N SER A 5 -0.51 -3.65 5.13
CA SER A 5 -1.63 -3.62 6.07
C SER A 5 -2.24 -2.23 6.20
N TYR A 6 -3.56 -2.13 5.95
CA TYR A 6 -4.38 -0.92 6.09
C TYR A 6 -5.52 -1.13 7.10
N PRO A 7 -5.19 -1.32 8.38
CA PRO A 7 -6.20 -1.52 9.40
C PRO A 7 -7.06 -0.25 9.58
N VAL A 8 -8.39 -0.40 9.55
CA VAL A 8 -9.35 0.71 9.57
C VAL A 8 -10.02 0.85 10.95
N GLY A 9 -10.07 2.09 11.43
CA GLY A 9 -10.67 2.47 12.72
C GLY A 9 -9.63 2.63 13.83
N LEU A 10 -10.10 2.67 15.08
CA LEU A 10 -9.22 2.69 16.25
C LEU A 10 -8.68 1.29 16.53
N LEU A 11 -7.37 1.17 16.55
CA LEU A 11 -6.62 -0.08 16.67
C LEU A 11 -6.10 -0.25 18.09
N VAL A 12 -6.38 -1.43 18.67
CA VAL A 12 -5.94 -1.88 19.99
C VAL A 12 -5.64 -3.38 19.94
N GLY A 13 -4.94 -3.91 20.94
CA GLY A 13 -4.62 -5.32 21.05
C GLY A 13 -3.44 -5.71 20.17
N VAL A 14 -3.58 -6.81 19.42
CA VAL A 14 -2.55 -7.31 18.50
C VAL A 14 -3.10 -7.26 17.08
N ILE A 15 -2.35 -6.66 16.16
CA ILE A 15 -2.71 -6.58 14.74
C ILE A 15 -1.68 -7.31 13.89
N GLN A 16 -2.12 -7.86 12.75
CA GLN A 16 -1.22 -8.43 11.75
C GLN A 16 -0.78 -7.35 10.75
N ILE A 17 0.52 -7.12 10.66
CA ILE A 17 1.14 -6.29 9.63
C ILE A 17 1.74 -7.19 8.56
N THR A 18 1.35 -7.00 7.32
CA THR A 18 1.91 -7.68 6.14
C THR A 18 2.73 -6.68 5.33
N VAL A 19 3.82 -7.14 4.75
CA VAL A 19 4.72 -6.35 3.90
C VAL A 19 4.95 -7.00 2.55
N ALA A 20 5.26 -6.17 1.54
CA ALA A 20 5.75 -6.59 0.24
C ALA A 20 7.27 -6.35 0.15
N PHE A 21 7.94 -7.32 -0.49
CA PHE A 21 9.34 -7.23 -0.88
C PHE A 21 9.41 -7.12 -2.41
N SER A 22 10.27 -6.23 -2.89
CA SER A 22 10.66 -6.16 -4.30
C SER A 22 11.72 -7.22 -4.61
N ALA A 23 11.90 -7.54 -5.89
CA ALA A 23 12.92 -8.49 -6.31
C ALA A 23 14.33 -7.99 -5.88
N GLY A 24 15.10 -8.86 -5.22
CA GLY A 24 16.45 -8.56 -4.72
C GLY A 24 16.50 -8.02 -3.27
N GLU A 25 15.36 -7.82 -2.61
CA GLU A 25 15.34 -7.44 -1.20
C GLU A 25 15.46 -8.67 -0.29
N ASN A 26 16.40 -8.64 0.67
CA ASN A 26 16.74 -9.79 1.50
C ASN A 26 15.98 -9.85 2.84
N GLY A 27 15.31 -8.77 3.24
CA GLY A 27 14.64 -8.67 4.52
C GLY A 27 14.59 -7.24 5.06
N GLY A 28 13.89 -7.05 6.16
CA GLY A 28 13.78 -5.78 6.87
C GLY A 28 13.23 -5.97 8.28
N SER A 29 13.27 -4.91 9.08
CA SER A 29 12.72 -4.88 10.42
C SER A 29 11.50 -3.97 10.48
N LEU A 30 10.46 -4.42 11.18
CA LEU A 30 9.33 -3.57 11.53
C LEU A 30 9.60 -2.92 12.89
N LEU A 31 9.44 -1.60 12.96
CA LEU A 31 9.63 -0.84 14.18
C LEU A 31 8.32 -0.18 14.61
N LEU A 32 7.96 -0.30 15.87
CA LEU A 32 6.85 0.40 16.49
C LEU A 32 7.42 1.47 17.41
N ASN A 33 7.11 2.73 17.11
CA ASN A 33 7.62 3.89 17.85
C ASN A 33 9.15 3.94 17.95
N GLY A 34 9.84 3.43 16.92
CA GLY A 34 11.31 3.34 16.86
C GLY A 34 11.90 2.08 17.51
N GLU A 35 11.10 1.25 18.16
CA GLU A 35 11.55 -0.02 18.74
C GLU A 35 11.29 -1.19 17.78
N ARG A 36 12.29 -2.03 17.55
CA ARG A 36 12.17 -3.20 16.68
C ARG A 36 11.17 -4.20 17.29
N VAL A 37 10.12 -4.53 16.53
CA VAL A 37 9.09 -5.51 16.91
C VAL A 37 9.42 -6.90 16.37
N CYS A 38 9.87 -6.96 15.11
CA CYS A 38 10.16 -8.21 14.41
C CYS A 38 11.02 -7.96 13.18
N ASP A 39 11.66 -9.03 12.74
CA ASP A 39 12.33 -9.10 11.45
C ASP A 39 11.45 -9.86 10.46
N LEU A 40 11.49 -9.42 9.21
CA LEU A 40 10.65 -9.85 8.11
C LEU A 40 11.56 -10.26 6.95
N THR A 41 11.18 -11.34 6.27
CA THR A 41 11.86 -11.83 5.08
C THR A 41 10.84 -12.06 3.97
N PRO A 42 11.28 -12.25 2.71
CA PRO A 42 10.34 -12.61 1.64
C PRO A 42 9.50 -13.87 1.91
N SER A 43 10.04 -14.84 2.68
CA SER A 43 9.30 -16.04 3.09
C SER A 43 8.47 -15.87 4.37
N GLN A 44 8.78 -14.86 5.18
CA GLN A 44 8.05 -14.49 6.40
C GLN A 44 7.73 -13.00 6.36
N ASN A 45 6.74 -12.65 5.54
CA ASN A 45 6.39 -11.27 5.20
C ASN A 45 5.26 -10.69 6.07
N SER A 46 5.00 -11.28 7.24
CA SER A 46 3.98 -10.78 8.15
C SER A 46 4.40 -10.90 9.61
N CYS A 47 3.89 -9.98 10.42
CA CYS A 47 4.30 -9.82 11.81
C CYS A 47 3.14 -9.36 12.68
N GLN A 48 3.05 -9.92 13.88
CA GLN A 48 2.10 -9.49 14.90
C GLN A 48 2.68 -8.31 15.68
N VAL A 49 1.91 -7.22 15.72
CA VAL A 49 2.29 -5.98 16.41
C VAL A 49 1.33 -5.74 17.56
N ALA A 50 1.86 -5.70 18.78
CA ALA A 50 1.10 -5.39 19.97
C ALA A 50 1.00 -3.87 20.16
N LEU A 51 -0.22 -3.34 20.10
CA LEU A 51 -0.54 -1.92 20.33
C LEU A 51 -0.98 -1.65 21.78
N GLY A 52 -1.32 -2.70 22.52
CA GLY A 52 -1.84 -2.61 23.88
C GLY A 52 -3.35 -2.34 23.92
N ALA A 53 -3.93 -2.34 25.12
CA ALA A 53 -5.39 -2.29 25.31
C ALA A 53 -6.01 -0.90 25.15
N VAL A 54 -5.21 0.16 25.26
CA VAL A 54 -5.66 1.55 25.17
C VAL A 54 -5.26 2.12 23.82
N PRO A 55 -6.17 2.75 23.06
CA PRO A 55 -5.83 3.32 21.76
C PRO A 55 -4.83 4.47 21.93
N LYS A 56 -3.69 4.34 21.27
CA LYS A 56 -2.62 5.35 21.22
C LYS A 56 -2.20 5.59 19.78
N LEU A 57 -1.68 6.78 19.51
CA LEU A 57 -0.98 7.06 18.26
C LEU A 57 0.31 6.24 18.22
N HIS A 58 0.49 5.45 17.17
CA HIS A 58 1.74 4.72 16.94
C HIS A 58 2.33 5.09 15.59
N ARG A 59 3.66 5.18 15.55
CA ARG A 59 4.43 5.23 14.31
C ARG A 59 4.93 3.83 14.02
N LEU A 60 4.67 3.34 12.82
CA LEU A 60 5.11 2.05 12.32
C LEU A 60 6.07 2.29 11.17
N ASP A 61 7.33 1.90 11.33
CA ASP A 61 8.36 2.03 10.31
C ASP A 61 8.76 0.66 9.80
N LEU A 62 9.01 0.56 8.49
CA LEU A 62 9.64 -0.59 7.87
C LEU A 62 11.04 -0.18 7.44
N ALA A 63 12.06 -0.82 7.99
CA ALA A 63 13.44 -0.45 7.75
C ALA A 63 14.29 -1.60 7.20
N SER A 64 15.32 -1.28 6.44
CA SER A 64 16.37 -2.20 6.01
C SER A 64 17.65 -1.89 6.77
N GLU A 65 18.44 -2.92 7.01
CA GLU A 65 19.80 -2.75 7.46
C GLU A 65 20.70 -2.63 6.23
N THR A 66 21.43 -1.52 6.15
CA THR A 66 22.42 -1.26 5.10
C THR A 66 23.80 -1.16 5.74
N PRO A 67 24.91 -1.24 4.98
CA PRO A 67 26.25 -1.02 5.51
C PRO A 67 26.43 0.34 6.23
N GLN A 68 25.58 1.32 5.92
CA GLN A 68 25.57 2.66 6.52
C GLN A 68 24.67 2.77 7.75
N GLY A 69 23.97 1.69 8.12
CA GLY A 69 23.02 1.63 9.22
C GLY A 69 21.58 1.39 8.78
N LEU A 70 20.66 1.63 9.70
CA LEU A 70 19.23 1.40 9.49
C LEU A 70 18.62 2.48 8.60
N VAL A 71 17.96 2.08 7.51
CA VAL A 71 17.27 2.97 6.56
C VAL A 71 15.77 2.70 6.61
N VAL A 72 14.96 3.72 6.90
CA VAL A 72 13.50 3.62 6.89
C VAL A 72 13.00 3.71 5.43
N ASN A 73 12.33 2.65 4.97
CA ASN A 73 11.80 2.53 3.61
C ASN A 73 10.34 2.95 3.50
N ASP A 74 9.54 2.71 4.54
CA ASP A 74 8.13 3.08 4.59
C ASP A 74 7.74 3.45 6.03
N THR A 75 6.84 4.43 6.18
CA THR A 75 6.32 4.88 7.48
C THR A 75 4.80 4.96 7.42
N ARG A 76 4.15 4.49 8.48
CA ARG A 76 2.71 4.55 8.68
C ARG A 76 2.40 5.06 10.08
N TRP A 77 1.31 5.79 10.21
CA TRP A 77 0.80 6.23 11.51
C TRP A 77 -0.52 5.53 11.82
N LEU A 78 -0.53 4.74 12.88
CA LEU A 78 -1.71 4.06 13.39
C LEU A 78 -2.45 4.98 14.36
N ASN A 79 -3.78 5.03 14.30
CA ASN A 79 -4.63 5.85 15.18
C ASN A 79 -4.35 7.38 15.11
N ARG A 80 -3.85 7.92 13.99
CA ARG A 80 -3.57 9.37 13.84
C ARG A 80 -4.81 10.27 13.70
N GLY A 81 -6.01 9.73 13.89
CA GLY A 81 -7.28 10.43 13.67
C GLY A 81 -7.90 10.08 12.32
N VAL A 82 -8.78 10.94 11.80
CA VAL A 82 -9.50 10.73 10.52
C VAL A 82 -8.47 10.59 9.40
N LEU A 83 -8.13 9.35 9.06
CA LEU A 83 -7.39 9.07 7.85
C LEU A 83 -8.27 9.50 6.68
N PRO A 84 -7.77 10.26 5.70
CA PRO A 84 -8.51 10.45 4.46
C PRO A 84 -8.84 9.07 3.87
N ALA A 85 -9.84 9.00 3.00
CA ALA A 85 -9.98 7.79 2.22
C ALA A 85 -8.67 7.54 1.45
N GLU A 86 -8.17 6.31 1.51
CA GLU A 86 -6.91 5.93 0.88
C GLU A 86 -7.20 4.95 -0.25
N LEU A 87 -6.42 5.06 -1.31
CA LEU A 87 -6.37 4.11 -2.41
C LEU A 87 -4.90 3.86 -2.70
N ARG A 88 -4.54 2.59 -2.88
CA ARG A 88 -3.20 2.17 -3.26
C ARG A 88 -3.27 1.21 -4.43
N LEU A 89 -2.39 1.43 -5.38
CA LEU A 89 -2.15 0.56 -6.52
C LEU A 89 -0.88 -0.26 -6.28
N VAL A 90 -1.00 -1.58 -6.39
CA VAL A 90 0.16 -2.50 -6.39
C VAL A 90 0.15 -3.23 -7.72
N LYS A 91 1.30 -3.26 -8.41
CA LYS A 91 1.45 -3.84 -9.74
C LYS A 91 2.26 -5.12 -9.68
N THR A 92 1.78 -6.17 -10.33
CA THR A 92 2.61 -7.31 -10.75
C THR A 92 2.58 -7.43 -12.27
N THR A 93 3.72 -7.71 -12.89
CA THR A 93 3.85 -7.83 -14.34
C THR A 93 4.02 -9.28 -14.77
N ASN A 94 3.21 -9.73 -15.72
CA ASN A 94 3.44 -10.97 -16.46
C ASN A 94 3.39 -10.68 -17.97
N GLY A 95 4.54 -10.30 -18.53
CA GLY A 95 4.65 -9.87 -19.93
C GLY A 95 3.87 -8.58 -20.20
N LYS A 96 2.94 -8.63 -21.17
CA LYS A 96 2.16 -7.46 -21.64
C LYS A 96 0.95 -7.11 -20.77
N ARG A 97 0.52 -8.02 -19.89
CA ARG A 97 -0.58 -7.77 -18.94
C ARG A 97 0.00 -7.39 -17.58
N CYS A 98 -0.57 -6.36 -16.97
CA CYS A 98 -0.39 -6.15 -15.54
C CYS A 98 -1.61 -6.66 -14.79
N GLU A 99 -1.34 -7.27 -13.67
CA GLU A 99 -2.33 -7.41 -12.63
C GLU A 99 -2.12 -6.27 -11.63
N MET A 100 -3.18 -5.52 -11.39
CA MET A 100 -3.21 -4.45 -10.43
C MET A 100 -4.05 -4.88 -9.25
N PHE A 101 -3.48 -4.77 -8.06
CA PHE A 101 -4.20 -4.95 -6.81
C PHE A 101 -4.56 -3.57 -6.26
N LEU A 102 -5.82 -3.40 -5.90
CA LEU A 102 -6.37 -2.17 -5.36
C LEU A 102 -6.75 -2.39 -3.91
N VAL A 103 -6.11 -1.60 -3.04
CA VAL A 103 -6.46 -1.55 -1.62
C VAL A 103 -7.02 -0.17 -1.35
N TYR A 104 -8.25 -0.12 -0.84
CA TYR A 104 -8.88 1.13 -0.45
C TYR A 104 -9.54 1.01 0.91
N ALA A 105 -9.55 2.13 1.62
CA ALA A 105 -10.08 2.23 2.97
C ALA A 105 -10.82 3.55 3.16
N HIS A 106 -11.87 3.51 3.97
CA HIS A 106 -12.61 4.67 4.41
C HIS A 106 -12.53 4.80 5.93
N PRO A 107 -12.28 5.99 6.50
CA PRO A 107 -12.16 6.17 7.97
C PRO A 107 -13.38 5.65 8.73
N ASN A 108 -14.58 5.88 8.18
CA ASN A 108 -15.86 5.47 8.79
C ASN A 108 -16.39 4.13 8.25
N LYS A 109 -15.58 3.36 7.52
CA LYS A 109 -15.99 2.10 6.87
C LYS A 109 -17.17 2.26 5.90
N GLU A 110 -17.30 3.43 5.30
CA GLU A 110 -18.29 3.67 4.27
C GLU A 110 -18.04 2.77 3.07
N LYS A 111 -19.13 2.35 2.44
CA LYS A 111 -19.06 1.46 1.30
C LYS A 111 -18.46 2.21 0.11
N ALA A 112 -17.43 1.64 -0.50
CA ALA A 112 -16.99 2.08 -1.82
C ALA A 112 -18.11 1.77 -2.84
N ILE A 113 -18.43 2.73 -3.70
CA ILE A 113 -19.54 2.63 -4.66
C ILE A 113 -19.07 2.65 -6.11
N ARG A 114 -17.89 3.20 -6.38
CA ARG A 114 -17.34 3.29 -7.72
C ARG A 114 -15.82 3.22 -7.69
N LEU A 115 -15.25 2.51 -8.65
CA LEU A 115 -13.85 2.51 -8.99
C LEU A 115 -13.70 2.96 -10.45
N LEU A 116 -12.88 3.98 -10.65
CA LEU A 116 -12.46 4.48 -11.95
C LEU A 116 -10.97 4.23 -12.10
N VAL A 117 -10.55 3.67 -13.24
CA VAL A 117 -9.14 3.49 -13.59
C VAL A 117 -8.91 4.08 -14.97
N THR A 118 -7.88 4.90 -15.08
CA THR A 118 -7.51 5.61 -16.30
C THR A 118 -6.02 5.48 -16.59
N SER A 119 -5.65 5.57 -17.86
CA SER A 119 -4.26 5.65 -18.32
C SER A 119 -4.17 6.62 -19.48
N ASP A 120 -3.28 7.61 -19.40
CA ASP A 120 -2.96 8.54 -20.49
C ASP A 120 -4.17 9.11 -21.27
N ARG A 121 -5.33 9.27 -20.57
CA ARG A 121 -6.67 9.76 -21.00
C ARG A 121 -7.70 8.71 -21.43
N GLU A 122 -7.36 7.43 -21.47
CA GLU A 122 -8.32 6.34 -21.68
C GLU A 122 -8.92 5.86 -20.35
N VAL A 123 -10.22 5.54 -20.34
CA VAL A 123 -10.87 4.85 -19.23
C VAL A 123 -10.65 3.36 -19.39
N LEU A 124 -9.79 2.78 -18.55
CA LEU A 124 -9.50 1.35 -18.54
C LEU A 124 -10.55 0.56 -17.78
N PHE A 125 -11.17 1.18 -16.76
CA PHE A 125 -12.25 0.58 -15.99
C PHE A 125 -13.13 1.67 -15.36
N ASP A 126 -14.45 1.49 -15.40
CA ASP A 126 -15.40 2.31 -14.66
C ASP A 126 -16.55 1.42 -14.19
N GLY A 127 -16.69 1.23 -12.88
CA GLY A 127 -17.73 0.35 -12.35
C GLY A 127 -17.65 0.12 -10.85
N PRO A 128 -18.28 -0.95 -10.35
CA PRO A 128 -18.23 -1.32 -8.94
C PRO A 128 -16.80 -1.53 -8.44
N PRO A 129 -16.52 -1.30 -7.14
CA PRO A 129 -15.19 -1.50 -6.56
C PRO A 129 -14.70 -2.94 -6.74
N ARG A 130 -13.41 -3.09 -7.06
CA ARG A 130 -12.73 -4.38 -7.20
C ARG A 130 -11.39 -4.34 -6.49
N HIS A 131 -10.94 -5.49 -5.98
CA HIS A 131 -9.62 -5.62 -5.35
C HIS A 131 -8.52 -6.00 -6.34
N SER A 132 -8.89 -6.44 -7.55
CA SER A 132 -7.93 -6.69 -8.62
C SER A 132 -8.50 -6.35 -10.00
N LEU A 133 -7.60 -5.94 -10.90
CA LEU A 133 -7.87 -5.69 -12.32
C LEU A 133 -6.72 -6.24 -13.17
N SER A 134 -7.04 -6.99 -14.21
CA SER A 134 -6.07 -7.38 -15.24
C SER A 134 -6.21 -6.44 -16.43
N LEU A 135 -5.19 -5.61 -16.66
CA LEU A 135 -5.18 -4.60 -17.70
C LEU A 135 -4.09 -4.89 -18.74
N ASN A 136 -4.33 -4.45 -19.97
CA ASN A 136 -3.27 -4.33 -20.95
C ASN A 136 -2.44 -3.08 -20.59
N CYS A 137 -1.16 -3.27 -20.35
CA CYS A 137 -0.25 -2.18 -19.97
C CYS A 137 0.75 -1.84 -21.06
N GLU A 138 0.64 -2.47 -22.23
CA GLU A 138 1.52 -2.21 -23.35
C GLU A 138 1.32 -0.77 -23.84
N GLY A 139 2.37 0.06 -23.74
CA GLY A 139 2.36 1.46 -24.19
C GLY A 139 1.80 2.49 -23.20
N SER A 140 1.22 2.07 -22.07
CA SER A 140 0.76 3.00 -21.02
C SER A 140 1.92 3.42 -20.10
N VAL A 141 2.04 4.72 -19.82
CA VAL A 141 3.12 5.26 -18.96
C VAL A 141 2.67 5.39 -17.51
N PHE A 142 1.42 5.80 -17.27
CA PHE A 142 0.85 5.96 -15.94
C PHE A 142 -0.56 5.39 -15.85
N VAL A 143 -0.87 4.75 -14.72
CA VAL A 143 -2.24 4.42 -14.34
C VAL A 143 -2.66 5.26 -13.15
N ALA A 144 -3.80 5.92 -13.28
CA ALA A 144 -4.49 6.57 -12.18
C ALA A 144 -5.74 5.76 -11.82
N ALA A 145 -5.93 5.48 -10.54
CA ALA A 145 -7.17 4.94 -10.02
C ALA A 145 -7.79 5.93 -9.04
N GLU A 146 -9.11 5.97 -9.04
CA GLU A 146 -9.93 6.74 -8.12
C GLU A 146 -11.06 5.85 -7.59
N VAL A 147 -11.27 5.85 -6.28
CA VAL A 147 -12.41 5.19 -5.65
C VAL A 147 -13.30 6.25 -5.00
N ALA A 148 -14.61 6.10 -5.17
CA ALA A 148 -15.61 6.96 -4.54
C ALA A 148 -16.41 6.17 -3.50
N PHE A 149 -16.75 6.82 -2.39
CA PHE A 149 -17.50 6.26 -1.28
C PHE A 149 -18.92 6.82 -1.22
N ALA A 150 -19.81 6.13 -0.50
CA ALA A 150 -21.23 6.48 -0.40
C ALA A 150 -21.49 7.87 0.21
N ASP A 151 -20.57 8.37 1.02
CA ASP A 151 -20.63 9.70 1.65
C ASP A 151 -20.05 10.82 0.77
N GLY A 152 -19.62 10.50 -0.45
CA GLY A 152 -19.05 11.45 -1.40
C GLY A 152 -17.54 11.66 -1.28
N LEU A 153 -16.87 11.08 -0.27
CA LEU A 153 -15.41 11.10 -0.22
C LEU A 153 -14.80 10.30 -1.37
N ARG A 154 -13.58 10.69 -1.75
CA ARG A 154 -12.82 10.07 -2.83
C ARG A 154 -11.38 9.85 -2.41
N ALA A 155 -10.77 8.80 -2.95
CA ALA A 155 -9.35 8.53 -2.81
C ALA A 155 -8.78 8.22 -4.19
N SER A 156 -7.57 8.70 -4.47
CA SER A 156 -6.90 8.49 -5.75
C SER A 156 -5.44 8.08 -5.56
N SER A 157 -4.95 7.24 -6.46
CA SER A 157 -3.54 6.83 -6.54
C SER A 157 -3.09 6.85 -7.98
N VAL A 158 -1.83 7.23 -8.22
CA VAL A 158 -1.19 7.17 -9.53
C VAL A 158 0.05 6.30 -9.43
N LEU A 159 0.26 5.42 -10.40
CA LEU A 159 1.41 4.53 -10.45
C LEU A 159 2.01 4.50 -11.88
N PRO A 160 3.32 4.70 -12.05
CA PRO A 160 3.97 4.52 -13.34
C PRO A 160 3.99 3.03 -13.72
N LEU A 161 3.62 2.72 -14.96
CA LEU A 161 3.61 1.35 -15.48
C LEU A 161 4.95 0.93 -16.10
N SER A 162 5.82 1.87 -16.47
CA SER A 162 7.22 1.57 -16.77
C SER A 162 8.09 1.85 -15.54
N GLN A 163 9.10 1.02 -15.29
CA GLN A 163 10.25 1.49 -14.53
C GLN A 163 10.86 2.58 -15.40
N PHE A 164 10.94 3.81 -14.91
CA PHE A 164 11.92 4.75 -15.45
C PHE A 164 13.28 4.10 -15.19
N SER A 165 13.86 3.45 -16.20
CA SER A 165 15.29 3.18 -16.18
C SER A 165 15.96 4.54 -16.29
N GLU A 166 16.27 5.15 -15.15
CA GLU A 166 17.36 6.12 -15.09
C GLU A 166 18.64 5.35 -15.37
N ASN A 167 18.92 5.14 -16.66
CA ASN A 167 20.16 4.73 -17.32
C ASN A 167 19.80 4.59 -18.81
N ALA A 168 20.36 5.32 -19.77
CA ALA A 168 21.58 6.10 -19.73
C ALA A 168 21.64 7.03 -20.97
N SER A 169 22.44 8.10 -20.81
CA SER A 169 23.42 8.66 -21.77
C SER A 169 23.02 8.92 -23.22
#